data_AF-L8H0P5-F1
#
_entry.id   AF-L8H0P5-F1
#
_cell.length_a   1.000
_cell.length_b   1.000
_cell.length_c   1.000
_cell.angle_alpha   90.00
_cell.angle_beta   90.00
_cell.angle_gamma   90.00
#
_symmetry.space_group_name_H-M   'P 1'
#
loop_
_entity.id
_entity.type
_entity.pdbx_description
1 polymer ?
#
loop_
_entity_poly.entity_id
_entity_poly.type
_entity_poly.pdbx_seq_one_letter_code
_entity_poly.pdbx_strand_id
1 'polypeptide(L)'
;SWRASLPIVPIIRLLAAIVPQIPALVSGSSADEAQILEYLRNTTLVGLLPVPHPILLRRYQSNAVAKMWFTTFMWGVIYLRNVNPPLFYATRVKLITVKMVDTPAP
;
A
#
# COMPACT_ATOMS: atom_id res chain seq x y z
N SER A 1 22.10 7.99 -11.17
CA SER A 1 21.35 6.80 -10.72
C SER A 1 21.49 6.53 -9.21
N TRP A 2 22.70 6.47 -8.63
CA TRP A 2 22.89 6.12 -7.20
C TRP A 2 22.36 7.13 -6.15
N ARG A 3 22.36 8.43 -6.45
CA ARG A 3 21.99 9.49 -5.49
C ARG A 3 20.52 9.44 -5.05
N ALA A 4 19.62 8.98 -5.92
CA ALA A 4 18.19 8.88 -5.61
C ALA A 4 17.86 7.71 -4.67
N SER A 5 18.72 6.68 -4.63
CA SER A 5 18.55 5.51 -3.76
C SER A 5 19.08 5.74 -2.34
N LEU A 6 19.72 6.88 -2.09
CA LEU A 6 20.34 7.16 -0.80
C LEU A 6 19.25 7.66 0.17
N PRO A 7 19.08 7.04 1.36
CA PRO A 7 18.06 7.41 2.32
C PRO A 7 18.45 8.68 3.08
N ILE A 8 18.56 9.81 2.38
CA ILE A 8 19.00 11.10 2.93
C ILE A 8 18.04 11.57 4.03
N VAL A 9 16.73 11.40 3.84
CA VAL A 9 15.72 11.86 4.80
C VAL A 9 15.83 11.13 6.15
N PRO A 10 15.90 9.78 6.22
CA PRO A 10 16.18 9.07 7.47
C PRO A 10 17.49 9.50 8.15
N ILE A 11 18.57 9.71 7.39
CA ILE A 11 19.87 10.10 7.95
C ILE A 11 19.79 11.50 8.57
N ILE A 12 19.17 12.47 7.90
CA ILE A 12 18.99 13.83 8.43
C ILE A 12 18.13 13.80 9.70
N ARG A 13 17.07 12.99 9.73
CA ARG A 13 16.20 12.85 10.91
C ARG A 13 16.94 12.25 12.10
N LEU A 14 17.77 11.23 11.87
CA LEU A 14 18.62 10.63 12.88
C LEU A 14 19.61 11.66 13.45
N LEU A 15 20.32 12.39 12.58
CA LEU A 15 21.25 13.43 13.01
C LEU A 15 20.55 14.52 13.82
N ALA A 16 19.40 15.01 13.37
CA ALA A 16 18.63 16.02 14.08
C ALA A 16 18.22 15.58 15.50
N ALA A 17 17.96 14.29 15.70
CA ALA A 17 17.62 13.73 17.01
C ALA A 17 18.85 13.51 17.91
N ILE A 18 19.99 13.15 17.34
CA ILE A 18 21.21 12.80 18.08
C ILE A 18 22.03 14.04 18.47
N VAL A 19 22.14 15.03 17.60
CA VAL A 19 22.90 16.28 17.84
C VAL A 19 22.65 16.92 19.22
N PRO A 20 21.39 17.10 19.69
CA PRO A 20 21.14 17.70 21.00
C PRO A 20 21.56 16.80 22.19
N GLN A 21 21.80 15.51 21.98
CA GLN A 21 22.14 14.54 23.03
C GLN A 21 23.65 14.39 23.23
N ILE A 22 24.45 14.78 22.24
CA ILE A 22 25.92 14.70 22.28
C ILE A 22 26.51 15.42 23.49
N PRO A 23 26.08 16.64 23.87
CA PRO A 23 26.69 17.35 25.02
C PRO A 23 26.52 16.62 26.36
N ALA A 24 25.47 15.80 26.51
CA ALA A 24 25.24 15.01 27.72
C ALA A 24 26.08 13.73 27.77
N LEU A 25 26.57 13.27 26.60
CA LEU A 25 27.36 12.05 26.46
C LEU A 25 28.87 12.31 26.55
N VAL A 26 29.30 13.57 26.43
CA VAL A 26 30.70 13.97 26.30
C VAL A 26 31.11 14.72 27.57
N SER A 27 31.96 14.09 28.40
CA SER A 27 32.48 14.70 29.64
C SER A 27 33.79 15.50 29.46
N GLY A 28 34.23 15.73 28.22
CA GLY A 28 35.38 16.60 27.89
C GLY A 28 36.72 15.86 27.87
N SER A 29 36.72 14.55 27.64
CA SER A 29 37.89 13.69 27.64
C SER A 29 38.16 13.04 26.27
N SER A 30 39.38 12.57 26.02
CA SER A 30 39.69 11.85 24.77
C SER A 30 38.98 10.49 24.63
N ALA A 31 38.31 10.00 25.69
CA ALA A 31 37.49 8.78 25.65
C ALA A 31 36.12 8.99 24.97
N ASP A 32 35.80 10.23 24.60
CA ASP A 32 34.47 10.63 24.19
C ASP A 32 34.14 10.19 22.74
N GLU A 33 35.14 10.02 21.85
CA GLU A 33 34.89 9.56 20.47
C GLU A 33 34.41 8.09 20.43
N ALA A 34 35.04 7.22 21.21
CA ALA A 34 34.64 5.81 21.29
C ALA A 34 33.23 5.66 21.87
N GLN A 35 32.89 6.48 22.88
CA GLN A 35 31.55 6.53 23.46
C GLN A 35 30.51 7.06 22.47
N ILE A 36 30.83 8.09 21.68
CA ILE A 36 29.95 8.58 20.62
C ILE A 36 29.73 7.49 19.56
N LEU A 37 30.78 6.77 19.13
CA LEU A 37 30.64 5.69 18.15
C LEU A 37 29.80 4.52 18.69
N GLU A 38 29.99 4.15 19.96
CA GLU A 38 29.17 3.12 20.61
C GLU A 38 27.71 3.58 20.75
N TYR A 39 27.48 4.84 21.09
CA TYR A 39 26.16 5.44 21.15
C TYR A 39 25.45 5.40 19.79
N LEU A 40 26.13 5.85 18.72
CA LEU A 40 25.61 5.81 17.36
C LEU A 40 25.28 4.38 16.91
N ARG A 41 26.10 3.40 17.30
CA ARG A 41 25.91 1.98 16.97
C ARG A 41 24.69 1.37 17.68
N ASN A 42 24.39 1.82 18.88
CA ASN A 42 23.24 1.37 19.68
C ASN A 42 21.96 2.17 19.39
N THR A 43 22.06 3.32 18.71
CA THR A 43 20.91 4.17 18.40
C THR A 43 20.03 3.54 17.32
N THR A 44 18.71 3.61 17.52
CA THR A 44 17.70 3.08 16.60
C THR A 44 16.79 4.19 16.08
N LEU A 45 16.38 4.08 14.81
CA LEU A 45 15.43 4.99 14.16
C LEU A 45 13.98 4.75 14.60
N VAL A 46 13.71 3.69 15.36
CA VAL A 46 12.38 3.35 15.86
C VAL A 46 11.90 4.44 16.81
N GLY A 47 10.74 5.05 16.50
CA GLY A 47 10.16 6.14 17.28
C GLY A 47 10.65 7.55 16.92
N LEU A 48 11.73 7.69 16.14
CA LEU A 48 12.22 8.98 15.62
C LEU A 48 11.58 9.35 14.27
N LEU A 49 11.21 8.32 13.50
CA LEU A 49 10.50 8.52 12.25
C LEU A 49 9.02 8.82 12.52
N PRO A 50 8.37 9.61 11.65
CA PRO A 50 6.93 9.80 11.71
C PRO A 50 6.23 8.44 11.75
N VAL A 51 5.30 8.28 12.67
CA VAL A 51 4.52 7.05 12.80
C VAL A 51 3.84 6.78 11.45
N PRO A 52 4.00 5.58 10.86
CA PRO A 52 3.26 5.22 9.67
C PRO A 52 1.77 5.42 9.93
N HIS A 53 1.06 6.01 8.98
CA HIS A 53 -0.39 6.12 9.13
C HIS A 53 -0.99 4.74 9.44
N PRO A 54 -2.03 4.64 10.26
CA PRO A 54 -2.65 3.35 10.55
C PRO A 54 -3.02 2.61 9.26
N ILE A 55 -2.76 1.30 9.22
CA ILE A 55 -3.23 0.46 8.13
C ILE A 55 -4.73 0.31 8.32
N LEU A 56 -5.51 1.08 7.57
CA LEU A 56 -6.96 1.00 7.59
C LEU A 56 -7.42 -0.20 6.75
N LEU A 57 -7.83 -1.28 7.41
CA LEU A 57 -8.46 -2.40 6.71
C LEU A 57 -9.86 -1.99 6.22
N ARG A 58 -10.00 -1.73 4.93
CA ARG A 58 -11.30 -1.48 4.31
C ARG A 58 -11.98 -2.80 3.97
N ARG A 59 -13.05 -3.16 4.70
CA ARG A 59 -13.91 -4.28 4.32
C ARG A 59 -14.60 -3.98 3.00
N TYR A 60 -14.66 -4.98 2.12
CA TYR A 60 -15.45 -4.88 0.90
C TYR A 60 -16.91 -4.61 1.27
N GLN A 61 -17.48 -3.57 0.66
CA GLN A 61 -18.91 -3.27 0.76
C GLN A 61 -19.58 -3.76 -0.51
N SER A 62 -20.67 -4.51 -0.35
CA SER A 62 -21.41 -5.05 -1.49
C SER A 62 -21.91 -3.91 -2.37
N ASN A 63 -21.50 -3.91 -3.64
CA ASN A 63 -21.96 -2.95 -4.64
C ASN A 63 -22.86 -3.69 -5.65
N ALA A 64 -24.06 -3.16 -5.89
CA ALA A 64 -25.01 -3.74 -6.86
C ALA A 64 -24.39 -3.84 -8.27
N VAL A 65 -23.60 -2.84 -8.68
CA VAL A 65 -22.87 -2.84 -9.96
C VAL A 65 -21.81 -3.94 -9.98
N ALA A 66 -21.05 -4.10 -8.88
CA ALA A 66 -20.04 -5.15 -8.78
C ALA A 66 -20.67 -6.55 -8.78
N LYS A 67 -21.81 -6.72 -8.12
CA LYS A 67 -22.58 -7.98 -8.14
C LYS A 67 -23.05 -8.31 -9.55
N MET A 68 -23.65 -7.34 -10.25
CA MET A 68 -24.10 -7.51 -11.64
C MET A 68 -22.94 -7.82 -12.59
N TRP A 69 -21.82 -7.09 -12.46
CA TRP A 69 -20.60 -7.35 -13.23
C TRP A 69 -20.07 -8.76 -12.97
N PHE A 70 -19.94 -9.15 -11.71
CA PHE A 70 -19.43 -10.46 -11.32
C PHE A 70 -20.32 -11.59 -11.84
N THR A 71 -21.64 -11.49 -11.69
CA THR A 71 -22.56 -12.50 -12.23
C THR A 71 -22.47 -12.60 -13.74
N THR A 72 -22.40 -11.47 -14.44
CA THR A 72 -22.28 -11.43 -15.90
C THR A 72 -20.97 -12.06 -16.37
N PHE A 73 -19.86 -11.72 -15.71
CA PHE A 73 -18.55 -12.28 -15.99
C PHE A 73 -18.50 -13.80 -15.76
N MET A 74 -18.99 -14.27 -14.60
CA MET A 74 -19.02 -15.69 -14.27
C MET A 74 -19.83 -16.50 -15.30
N TRP A 75 -21.04 -16.05 -15.64
CA TRP A 75 -21.87 -16.72 -16.65
C TRP A 75 -21.26 -16.65 -18.05
N GLY A 76 -20.58 -15.55 -18.40
CA GLY A 76 -19.82 -15.44 -19.64
C GLY A 76 -18.71 -16.48 -19.74
N VAL A 77 -17.93 -16.67 -18.67
CA VAL A 77 -16.87 -17.68 -18.62
C VAL A 77 -17.44 -19.10 -18.73
N ILE A 78 -18.51 -19.41 -18.00
CA ILE A 78 -19.17 -20.72 -18.06
C ILE A 78 -19.68 -20.99 -19.47
N TYR A 79 -20.34 -20.02 -20.09
CA TYR A 79 -20.85 -20.16 -21.46
C TYR A 79 -19.73 -20.42 -22.46
N LEU A 80 -18.67 -19.59 -22.46
CA LEU A 80 -17.57 -19.70 -23.42
C LEU A 80 -16.76 -21.01 -23.26
N ARG A 81 -16.63 -21.52 -22.04
CA ARG A 81 -15.93 -22.79 -21.79
C ARG A 81 -16.74 -24.02 -22.18
N ASN A 82 -18.06 -23.90 -22.26
CA ASN A 82 -18.96 -25.01 -22.56
C ASN A 82 -19.67 -24.81 -23.91
N VAL A 83 -18.90 -24.38 -24.92
CA VAL A 83 -19.37 -24.31 -26.31
C VAL A 83 -19.27 -25.67 -26.99
N ASN A 84 -18.25 -26.47 -26.65
CA ASN A 84 -18.03 -27.82 -27.18
C ASN A 84 -17.52 -28.77 -26.08
N PRO A 85 -18.31 -29.75 -25.62
CA PRO A 85 -19.73 -29.93 -25.94
C PRO A 85 -20.59 -28.77 -25.41
N PRO A 86 -21.66 -28.37 -26.13
CA PRO A 86 -22.57 -27.34 -25.65
C PRO A 86 -23.22 -27.74 -24.32
N LEU A 87 -23.08 -26.94 -23.26
CA LEU A 87 -23.85 -27.17 -22.02
C LEU A 87 -25.31 -26.70 -22.17
N PHE A 88 -25.53 -25.68 -22.99
CA PHE A 88 -26.81 -24.99 -23.13
C PHE A 88 -27.46 -25.31 -24.50
N TYR A 89 -28.17 -26.44 -24.59
CA TYR A 89 -28.89 -26.84 -25.80
C TYR A 89 -30.30 -26.23 -25.87
N ALA A 90 -30.70 -25.74 -27.04
CA ALA A 90 -32.02 -25.16 -27.32
C ALA A 90 -32.46 -23.98 -26.42
N THR A 91 -31.54 -23.39 -25.66
CA THR A 91 -31.80 -22.23 -24.78
C THR A 91 -31.29 -20.92 -25.39
N ARG A 92 -32.07 -19.84 -25.28
CA ARG A 92 -31.62 -18.47 -25.63
C ARG A 92 -30.93 -17.82 -24.43
N VAL A 93 -29.60 -17.85 -24.39
CA VAL A 93 -28.82 -17.24 -23.30
C VAL A 93 -28.56 -15.75 -23.58
N LYS A 94 -29.04 -14.86 -22.71
CA LYS A 94 -28.76 -13.41 -22.77
C LYS A 94 -27.67 -13.05 -21.76
N LEU A 95 -26.45 -12.85 -22.22
CA LEU A 95 -25.29 -12.59 -21.35
C LEU A 95 -25.21 -11.13 -20.87
N ILE A 96 -25.64 -10.17 -21.67
CA ILE A 96 -25.49 -8.74 -21.36
C ILE A 96 -26.84 -8.04 -21.51
N THR A 97 -27.19 -7.20 -20.53
CA THR A 97 -28.31 -6.25 -20.63
C THR A 97 -27.77 -4.85 -20.45
N VAL A 98 -27.77 -4.08 -21.53
CA VAL A 98 -27.39 -2.66 -21.52
C VAL A 98 -28.61 -1.85 -21.08
N LYS A 99 -28.44 -1.03 -20.04
CA LYS A 99 -29.41 0.00 -19.64
C LYS A 99 -28.78 1.34 -19.98
N MET A 100 -29.45 2.14 -20.81
CA MET A 100 -29.09 3.54 -20.97
C MET A 100 -29.69 4.31 -19.79
N VAL A 101 -28.86 5.11 -19.12
CA VAL A 101 -29.32 6.05 -18.09
C VAL A 101 -29.47 7.38 -18.82
N ASP A 102 -30.70 7.84 -18.99
CA ASP A 102 -30.96 9.17 -19.51
C ASP A 102 -30.50 10.18 -18.45
N THR A 103 -29.35 10.81 -18.70
CA THR A 103 -28.91 11.95 -17.90
C THR A 103 -29.92 13.07 -18.12
N PRO A 104 -30.58 13.60 -17.08
CA PRO A 104 -31.46 14.76 -17.27
C PRO A 104 -30.65 15.92 -17.86
N ALA A 105 -31.20 16.54 -18.89
CA ALA A 105 -30.58 17.69 -19.58
C ALA A 105 -30.25 18.82 -18.58
N PRO A 106 -29.16 19.57 -18.82
CA PRO A 106 -28.71 20.65 -17.93
C PRO A 106 -29.74 21.76 -17.74
#